data_AF-A0AB37HJ62-F1
#
_entry.id   AF-A0AB37HJ62-F1
#
_cell.length_a   1.000
_cell.length_b   1.000
_cell.length_c   1.000
_cell.angle_alpha   90.00
_cell.angle_beta   90.00
_cell.angle_gamma   90.00
#
_symmetry.space_group_name_H-M   'P 1'
#
loop_
_entity.id
_entity.type
_entity.pdbx_description
1 polymer ?
#
loop_
_entity_poly.entity_id
_entity_poly.type
_entity_poly.pdbx_seq_one_letter_code
_entity_poly.pdbx_strand_id
1 'polypeptide(L)' 'MHTNKVLEIRCTNPNCKTWFPSPFTHGNLNGFNVNVFKGLKAQCLICGKMVSGTIKNVRIRTVSDNLRFDKTS' A
#
# COMPACT_ATOMS: atom_id res chain seq x y z
N MET A 1 3.69 21.16 2.76
CA MET A 1 3.87 19.78 3.26
C MET A 1 3.36 18.82 2.20
N HIS A 2 4.22 18.03 1.56
CA HIS A 2 3.76 16.94 0.70
C HIS A 2 3.37 15.76 1.59
N THR A 3 2.08 15.51 1.72
CA THR A 3 1.54 14.30 2.33
C THR A 3 1.48 13.21 1.27
N ASN A 4 2.49 12.33 1.24
CA ASN A 4 2.49 11.20 0.34
C ASN A 4 1.58 10.12 0.93
N LYS A 5 0.49 9.80 0.22
CA LYS A 5 -0.34 8.66 0.58
C LYS A 5 0.22 7.43 -0.13
N VAL A 6 0.33 6.34 0.60
CA VAL A 6 0.75 5.05 0.07
C VAL A 6 -0.37 4.06 0.29
N LEU A 7 -0.69 3.33 -0.77
CA LEU A 7 -1.65 2.25 -0.71
C LEU A 7 -0.91 0.96 -0.35
N GLU A 8 -1.37 0.27 0.69
CA GLU A 8 -0.80 -1.00 1.13
C GLU A 8 -1.84 -2.12 1.03
N ILE A 9 -1.37 -3.31 0.65
CA ILE A 9 -2.17 -4.54 0.59
C ILE A 9 -1.61 -5.51 1.62
N ARG A 10 -2.47 -6.13 2.41
CA ARG A 10 -2.11 -7.24 3.29
C ARG A 10 -2.17 -8.55 2.53
N CYS A 11 -1.09 -9.31 2.61
CA CYS A 11 -1.06 -10.65 2.07
C CYS A 11 -2.10 -11.55 2.77
N THR A 12 -2.92 -12.25 1.99
CA THR A 12 -3.95 -13.18 2.50
C THR A 12 -3.39 -14.56 2.80
N ASN A 13 -2.11 -14.81 2.51
CA ASN A 13 -1.45 -16.03 2.95
C ASN A 13 -1.34 -16.02 4.49
N PRO A 14 -1.93 -17.01 5.20
CA PRO A 14 -1.92 -17.06 6.66
C PRO A 14 -0.51 -17.10 7.26
N ASN A 15 0.47 -17.60 6.52
CA ASN A 15 1.87 -17.69 6.94
C ASN A 15 2.68 -16.41 6.66
N CYS A 16 2.14 -15.47 5.89
CA CYS A 16 2.82 -14.21 5.57
C CYS A 16 2.15 -13.04 6.28
N LYS A 17 0.87 -12.76 5.97
CA LYS A 17 0.07 -11.65 6.56
C LYS A 17 0.73 -10.26 6.52
N THR A 18 1.83 -10.09 5.80
CA THR A 18 2.60 -8.85 5.69
C THR A 18 1.85 -7.81 4.88
N TRP A 19 1.95 -6.56 5.32
CA TRP A 19 1.53 -5.40 4.54
C TRP A 19 2.65 -5.00 3.60
N PHE A 20 2.33 -4.85 2.31
CA PHE A 20 3.28 -4.43 1.30
C PHE A 20 2.67 -3.31 0.45
N PRO A 21 3.49 -2.40 -0.10
CA PRO A 21 3.00 -1.35 -0.97
C PRO A 21 2.37 -1.98 -2.21
N SER A 22 1.18 -1.49 -2.55
CA SER A 22 0.51 -1.87 -3.78
C SER A 22 1.36 -1.43 -4.98
N PRO A 23 1.62 -2.30 -5.97
CA PRO A 23 2.28 -1.90 -7.22
C PRO A 23 1.40 -0.95 -8.06
N PHE A 24 0.12 -0.83 -7.71
CA PHE A 24 -0.81 0.07 -8.37
C PHE A 24 -0.62 1.48 -7.82
N THR A 25 -0.01 2.36 -8.61
CA THR A 25 0.07 3.80 -8.34
C THR A 25 -1.25 4.46 -8.71
N HIS A 26 -1.96 5.00 -7.73
CA HIS A 26 -3.07 5.93 -7.97
C HIS A 26 -2.58 7.35 -7.66
N GLY A 27 -2.62 8.25 -8.64
CA GLY A 27 -2.08 9.61 -8.50
C GLY A 27 -2.74 10.42 -7.39
N ASN A 28 -4.04 10.21 -7.15
CA ASN A 28 -4.76 10.84 -6.04
C ASN A 28 -5.47 9.79 -5.19
N LEU A 29 -4.94 9.52 -4.00
CA LEU A 29 -5.53 8.59 -3.04
C LEU A 29 -6.59 9.25 -2.14
N ASN A 30 -6.91 10.54 -2.30
CA ASN A 30 -7.97 11.21 -1.52
C ASN A 30 -9.38 10.69 -1.86
N GLY A 31 -9.60 10.18 -3.07
CA GLY A 31 -10.87 9.60 -3.52
C GLY A 31 -10.76 8.11 -3.87
N PHE A 32 -9.77 7.41 -3.31
CA PHE A 32 -9.48 6.03 -3.67
C PHE A 32 -10.67 5.11 -3.37
N ASN A 33 -11.13 4.38 -4.39
CA ASN A 33 -12.17 3.38 -4.29
C ASN A 33 -11.58 1.99 -4.51
N VAL A 34 -11.70 1.11 -3.52
CA VAL A 34 -11.24 -0.28 -3.59
C VAL A 34 -11.80 -1.09 -4.77
N ASN A 35 -12.92 -0.67 -5.35
CA ASN A 35 -13.50 -1.30 -6.53
C ASN A 35 -12.57 -1.22 -7.75
N VAL A 36 -11.61 -0.28 -7.77
CA VAL A 36 -10.56 -0.25 -8.80
C VAL A 36 -9.66 -1.49 -8.77
N PHE A 37 -9.65 -2.23 -7.65
CA PHE A 37 -8.94 -3.51 -7.54
C PHE A 37 -9.79 -4.73 -7.91
N LYS A 38 -11.05 -4.54 -8.32
CA LYS A 38 -11.87 -5.67 -8.74
C LYS A 38 -11.25 -6.33 -9.97
N GLY A 39 -10.81 -7.57 -9.82
CA GLY A 39 -10.12 -8.33 -10.86
C GLY A 39 -8.60 -8.16 -10.88
N LEU A 40 -8.06 -7.15 -10.21
CA LEU A 40 -6.61 -6.96 -10.08
C LEU A 40 -6.03 -7.77 -8.93
N LYS A 41 -4.81 -8.27 -9.15
CA LYS A 41 -4.04 -9.01 -8.16
C LYS A 41 -2.65 -8.40 -8.07
N ALA A 42 -2.17 -8.17 -6.86
CA ALA A 42 -0.81 -7.77 -6.60
C ALA A 42 0.00 -8.98 -6.12
N GLN A 43 1.23 -9.10 -6.59
CA GLN A 43 2.14 -10.11 -6.08
C GLN A 43 2.70 -9.66 -4.72
N CYS A 44 2.58 -10.52 -3.70
CA CYS A 44 3.23 -10.27 -2.43
C CYS A 44 4.75 -10.39 -2.59
N LEU A 45 5.47 -9.32 -2.30
CA LEU A 45 6.94 -9.24 -2.42
C LEU A 45 7.70 -10.21 -1.48
N ILE A 46 7.02 -10.76 -0.47
CA ILE A 46 7.64 -11.61 0.56
C ILE A 46 7.46 -13.09 0.24
N CYS A 47 6.27 -13.51 -0.17
CA CYS A 47 5.95 -14.93 -0.39
C CYS A 47 5.59 -15.26 -1.84
N GLY A 48 5.64 -14.30 -2.75
CA GLY A 48 5.34 -14.47 -4.18
C GLY A 48 3.87 -14.73 -4.51
N LYS A 49 2.98 -14.87 -3.51
CA LYS A 49 1.56 -15.18 -3.74
C LYS A 49 0.82 -14.00 -4.36
N MET A 50 -0.06 -14.29 -5.33
CA MET A 50 -0.97 -13.31 -5.90
C MET A 50 -2.14 -13.03 -4.94
N VAL A 51 -2.34 -11.76 -4.63
CA VAL A 51 -3.30 -11.29 -3.62
C VAL A 51 -4.22 -10.26 -4.26
N SER A 52 -5.53 -10.51 -4.20
CA SER A 52 -6.52 -9.51 -4.61
C SER A 52 -6.66 -8.41 -3.56
N GLY A 53 -6.83 -7.17 -4.00
CA GLY A 53 -7.19 -6.06 -3.13
C GLY A 53 -8.68 -6.09 -2.80
N THR A 54 -9.01 -6.13 -1.51
CA THR A 54 -10.38 -6.08 -0.97
C THR A 54 -10.43 -5.03 0.15
N ILE A 55 -11.64 -4.58 0.51
CA ILE A 55 -11.82 -3.60 1.61
C ILE A 55 -11.15 -4.05 2.90
N LYS A 56 -11.11 -5.37 3.14
CA LYS A 56 -10.59 -5.96 4.38
C LYS A 56 -9.05 -6.05 4.44
N ASN A 57 -8.37 -5.99 3.30
CA ASN A 57 -6.92 -6.19 3.22
C ASN A 57 -6.21 -5.08 2.43
N VAL A 58 -6.88 -3.95 2.21
CA VAL A 58 -6.31 -2.75 1.61
C VAL A 58 -6.39 -1.63 2.63
N ARG A 59 -5.33 -0.83 2.74
CA ARG A 59 -5.35 0.40 3.54
C ARG A 59 -4.56 1.49 2.85
N ILE A 60 -4.93 2.74 3.15
CA ILE A 60 -4.14 3.90 2.75
C ILE A 60 -3.41 4.39 3.99
N ARG A 61 -2.09 4.49 3.88
CA ARG A 61 -1.24 5.07 4.90
C ARG A 61 -0.80 6.45 4.42
N THR A 62 -1.05 7.47 5.22
CA THR A 62 -0.40 8.77 5.02
C THR A 62 1.02 8.66 5.54
N VAL A 63 1.98 8.79 4.65
CA VAL A 63 3.39 8.91 4.97
C VAL A 63 3.70 10.40 4.94
N SER A 64 3.85 10.98 6.12
CA SER A 64 4.39 12.33 6.25
C SER A 64 5.88 12.24 5.91
N ASP A 65 6.32 13.05 4.96
CA ASP A 65 7.74 13.26 4.67
C ASP A 65 8.35 14.06 5.85
N ASN A 66 8.46 13.43 7.02
CA ASN A 66 9.34 13.87 8.11
C ASN A 66 10.69 13.16 7.93
N LEU A 67 11.27 13.28 6.73
CA LEU A 67 12.72 13.18 6.60
C LEU A 67 13.29 14.33 7.40
N ARG A 68 13.63 14.03 8.65
CA ARG A 68 14.56 14.78 9.47
C ARG A 68 15.78 15.11 8.60
N PHE A 69 15.84 16.33 8.09
CA PHE A 69 17.10 17.03 7.91
C PHE A 69 17.63 17.37 9.30
N ASP A 70 18.00 16.37 10.09
CA ASP A 70 18.96 16.58 11.16
C ASP A 70 20.34 16.46 10.51
N LYS A 71 20.65 17.49 9.71
CA LYS A 71 22.00 17.75 9.25
C LYS A 71 22.78 18.17 10.49
N THR A 72 23.40 17.20 11.16
CA THR A 72 24.46 17.50 12.13
C THR A 72 25.62 18.12 11.35
N SER A 73 25.84 19.41 11.50
CA SER A 73 27.06 20.12 11.11
C SER A 73 27.27 21.27 12.08
#